data_AF-A0A968UUM6-F1
#
_entry.id   AF-A0A968UUM6-F1
#
_cell.length_a   1.000
_cell.length_b   1.000
_cell.length_c   1.000
_cell.angle_alpha   90.00
_cell.angle_beta   90.00
_cell.angle_gamma   90.00
#
_symmetry.space_group_name_H-M   'P 1'
#
loop_
_entity.id
_entity.type
_entity.pdbx_description
1 polymer ?
#
loop_
_entity_poly.entity_id
_entity_poly.type
_entity_poly.pdbx_seq_one_letter_code
_entity_poly.pdbx_strand_id
1 'polypeptide(L)'
;MNLSLLEPISTSSLTWYVLVETLEQGQIAAWVAQFPESKVTAESQEAAIAALKTLLNKHMAAIKVMPLQLSFQNSEDPWFQLCGILKDDVSFAQWSDRFWTQKQESIEDDEIISVEESLRVM
;
A
#
# COMPACT_ATOMS: atom_id res chain seq x y z
N MET A 1 24.26 6.27 12.71
CA MET A 1 23.53 6.45 11.44
C MET A 1 22.88 7.82 11.46
N ASN A 2 23.15 8.65 10.44
CA ASN A 2 22.72 10.04 10.38
C ASN A 2 21.39 10.11 9.59
N LEU A 3 20.27 10.38 10.25
CA LEU A 3 18.92 10.44 9.67
C LEU A 3 18.53 11.86 9.19
N SER A 4 19.49 12.70 8.80
CA SER A 4 19.25 14.11 8.46
C SER A 4 18.73 14.35 7.02
N LEU A 5 18.02 13.39 6.40
CA LEU A 5 17.65 13.47 4.97
C LEU A 5 16.16 13.25 4.66
N LEU A 6 15.28 13.45 5.64
CA LEU A 6 13.88 13.71 5.30
C LEU A 6 13.78 15.19 4.90
N GLU A 7 14.11 15.47 3.65
CA GLU A 7 13.77 16.76 3.03
C GLU A 7 12.29 17.04 3.29
N PRO A 8 11.91 18.26 3.70
CA PRO A 8 10.50 18.58 3.87
C PRO A 8 9.81 18.29 2.55
N ILE A 9 8.82 17.39 2.59
CA ILE A 9 8.01 17.05 1.42
C ILE A 9 7.49 18.37 0.86
N SER A 10 8.07 18.80 -0.26
CA SER A 10 7.70 20.04 -0.90
C SER A 10 6.38 19.76 -1.60
N THR A 11 5.27 20.09 -0.95
CA THR A 11 3.90 19.87 -1.46
C THR A 11 3.55 20.86 -2.58
N SER A 12 4.48 21.16 -3.49
CA SER A 12 4.24 22.11 -4.58
C SER A 12 3.29 21.54 -5.64
N SER A 13 3.18 20.21 -5.75
CA SER A 13 2.18 19.54 -6.57
C SER A 13 1.70 18.25 -5.92
N LEU A 14 0.38 18.06 -5.89
CA LEU A 14 -0.27 16.86 -5.38
C LEU A 14 -1.27 16.37 -6.43
N THR A 15 -1.10 15.11 -6.87
CA THR A 15 -1.97 14.49 -7.86
C THR A 15 -2.92 13.53 -7.14
N TRP A 16 -4.22 13.72 -7.36
CA TRP A 16 -5.25 12.83 -6.82
C TRP A 16 -6.02 12.12 -7.91
N TYR A 17 -6.39 10.87 -7.61
CA TYR A 17 -7.30 10.09 -8.44
C TYR A 17 -8.74 10.45 -8.08
N VAL A 18 -9.47 10.93 -9.09
CA VAL A 18 -10.86 11.39 -8.95
C VAL A 18 -11.78 10.33 -9.54
N LEU A 19 -12.82 9.99 -8.80
CA LEU A 19 -13.95 9.19 -9.24
C LEU A 19 -14.98 10.13 -9.86
N VAL A 20 -15.52 9.74 -11.02
CA VAL A 20 -16.56 10.48 -11.73
C VAL A 20 -17.71 9.53 -12.00
N GLU A 21 -18.92 9.93 -11.63
CA GLU A 21 -20.16 9.16 -11.73
C GLU A 21 -21.23 10.00 -12.44
N THR A 22 -21.91 9.42 -13.41
CA THR A 22 -23.09 10.05 -14.05
C THR A 22 -24.34 9.64 -13.30
N LEU A 23 -25.08 10.61 -12.77
CA LEU A 23 -26.31 10.42 -11.99
C LEU A 23 -27.54 10.39 -12.90
N GLU A 24 -28.64 9.87 -12.35
CA GLU A 24 -29.97 9.96 -12.95
C GLU A 24 -30.33 11.45 -13.10
N GLN A 25 -30.76 11.87 -14.31
CA GLN A 25 -30.94 13.27 -14.78
C GLN A 25 -29.75 13.90 -15.51
N GLY A 26 -28.66 13.16 -15.76
CA GLY A 26 -27.52 13.65 -16.56
C GLY A 26 -26.59 14.58 -15.80
N GLN A 27 -26.78 14.71 -14.48
CA GLN A 27 -25.82 15.35 -13.60
C GLN A 27 -24.58 14.47 -13.43
N ILE A 28 -23.44 15.09 -13.19
CA ILE A 28 -22.17 14.43 -12.97
C ILE A 28 -21.73 14.70 -11.54
N ALA A 29 -21.43 13.63 -10.82
CA ALA A 29 -20.80 13.68 -9.51
C ALA A 29 -19.30 13.37 -9.63
N ALA A 30 -18.48 14.09 -8.86
CA ALA A 30 -17.05 13.83 -8.76
C ALA A 30 -16.56 13.88 -7.31
N TRP A 31 -15.66 12.97 -6.92
CA TRP A 31 -15.04 12.95 -5.59
C TRP A 31 -13.68 12.26 -5.61
N VAL A 32 -12.86 12.49 -4.59
CA VAL A 32 -11.59 11.78 -4.41
C VAL A 32 -11.85 10.49 -3.64
N ALA A 33 -11.32 9.35 -4.13
CA ALA A 33 -11.56 8.04 -3.52
C ALA A 33 -11.16 7.96 -2.03
N GLN A 34 -10.12 8.70 -1.65
CA GLN A 34 -9.60 8.77 -0.28
C GLN A 34 -10.43 9.69 0.62
N PHE A 35 -11.28 10.54 0.05
CA PHE A 35 -12.06 11.56 0.76
C PHE A 35 -13.50 11.62 0.19
N PRO A 36 -14.38 10.65 0.53
CA PRO A 36 -15.75 10.60 0.02
C PRO A 36 -16.57 11.86 0.32
N GLU A 37 -16.24 12.58 1.39
CA GLU A 37 -16.87 13.85 1.77
C GLU A 37 -16.59 15.00 0.78
N SER A 38 -15.65 14.82 -0.15
CA SER A 38 -15.36 15.78 -1.22
C SER A 38 -16.35 15.73 -2.39
N LYS A 39 -17.44 14.96 -2.29
CA LYS A 39 -18.42 14.78 -3.37
C LYS A 39 -19.07 16.10 -3.78
N VAL A 40 -18.92 16.43 -5.05
CA VAL A 40 -19.56 17.57 -5.72
C VAL A 40 -20.41 17.07 -6.89
N THR A 41 -21.49 17.79 -7.20
CA THR A 41 -22.38 17.52 -8.32
C THR A 41 -22.49 18.73 -9.23
N ALA A 42 -22.43 18.53 -10.54
CA ALA A 42 -22.59 19.59 -11.54
C ALA A 42 -23.24 19.06 -12.83
N GLU A 43 -23.58 19.97 -13.74
CA GLU A 43 -24.23 19.62 -15.03
C GLU A 43 -23.25 19.11 -16.09
N SER A 44 -21.94 19.29 -15.90
CA SER A 44 -20.90 18.77 -16.81
C SER A 44 -19.70 18.24 -16.03
N GLN A 45 -18.89 17.42 -16.70
CA GLN A 45 -17.68 16.83 -16.11
C GLN A 45 -16.67 17.92 -15.75
N GLU A 46 -16.48 18.90 -16.64
CA GLU A 46 -15.57 20.02 -16.45
C GLU A 46 -16.00 20.87 -15.25
N ALA A 47 -17.31 21.13 -15.13
CA ALA A 47 -17.87 21.87 -14.02
C ALA A 47 -17.70 21.12 -12.69
N ALA A 48 -17.93 19.80 -12.68
CA ALA A 48 -17.74 18.96 -11.50
C ALA A 48 -16.26 18.95 -11.06
N ILE A 49 -15.33 18.79 -12.01
CA ILE A 49 -13.89 18.81 -11.72
C ILE A 49 -13.43 20.19 -11.23
N ALA A 50 -13.93 21.28 -11.81
CA ALA A 50 -13.60 22.64 -11.37
C ALA A 50 -14.13 22.93 -9.95
N ALA A 51 -15.34 22.48 -9.64
CA ALA A 51 -15.92 22.57 -8.30
C ALA A 51 -15.11 21.75 -7.29
N LEU A 52 -14.74 20.52 -7.67
CA LEU A 52 -13.92 19.64 -6.84
C LEU A 52 -12.56 20.28 -6.56
N LYS A 53 -11.85 20.78 -7.58
CA LYS A 53 -10.57 21.50 -7.40
C LYS A 53 -10.69 22.68 -6.44
N THR A 54 -11.76 23.46 -6.54
CA THR A 54 -12.02 24.59 -5.65
C THR A 54 -12.21 24.14 -4.19
N LEU A 55 -13.03 23.10 -3.98
CA LEU A 55 -13.29 22.52 -2.66
C LEU A 55 -11.99 22.02 -2.03
N LEU A 56 -11.20 21.29 -2.81
CA LEU A 56 -9.95 20.70 -2.37
C LEU A 56 -8.89 21.75 -2.05
N ASN A 57 -8.73 22.78 -2.89
CA ASN A 57 -7.83 23.90 -2.60
C ASN A 57 -8.22 24.61 -1.30
N LYS A 58 -9.52 24.84 -1.08
CA LYS A 58 -10.02 25.43 0.17
C LYS A 58 -9.69 24.55 1.37
N HIS A 59 -9.86 23.24 1.24
CA HIS A 59 -9.56 22.29 2.31
C HIS A 59 -8.06 22.23 2.62
N MET A 60 -7.23 22.14 1.58
CA MET A 60 -5.76 22.13 1.72
C MET A 60 -5.22 23.43 2.29
N ALA A 61 -5.81 24.58 1.95
CA ALA A 61 -5.43 25.87 2.54
C ALA A 61 -5.71 25.95 4.05
N ALA A 62 -6.68 25.19 4.54
CA ALA A 62 -7.01 25.11 5.97
C ALA A 62 -6.17 24.06 6.72
N ILE A 63 -5.54 23.12 6.02
CA ILE A 63 -4.77 22.04 6.62
C ILE A 63 -3.34 22.51 6.91
N LYS A 64 -2.94 22.34 8.17
CA LYS A 64 -1.56 22.54 8.59
C LYS A 64 -0.92 21.19 8.86
N VAL A 65 0.12 20.85 8.11
CA VAL A 65 0.95 19.69 8.41
C VAL A 65 1.79 20.02 9.64
N MET A 66 1.57 19.28 10.72
CA MET A 66 2.30 19.44 11.97
C MET A 66 3.26 18.27 12.13
N PRO A 67 4.59 18.50 12.26
CA PRO A 67 5.51 17.42 12.57
C PRO A 67 5.24 16.93 13.98
N LEU A 68 4.85 15.66 14.12
CA LEU A 68 4.73 15.00 15.41
C LEU A 68 5.97 14.13 15.60
N GLN A 69 6.85 14.55 16.50
CA GLN A 69 8.03 13.77 16.85
C GLN A 69 7.71 12.88 18.04
N LEU A 70 7.60 11.58 17.78
CA LEU A 70 7.40 10.57 18.82
C LEU A 70 8.77 10.15 19.34
N SER A 71 9.07 10.49 20.59
CA SER A 71 10.21 9.89 21.31
C SER A 71 9.74 8.56 21.90
N PHE A 72 10.03 7.48 21.20
CA PHE A 72 10.01 6.16 21.84
C PHE A 72 11.13 6.17 22.89
N GLN A 73 10.79 5.94 24.15
CA GLN A 73 11.81 5.51 25.10
C GLN A 73 12.42 4.24 24.52
N ASN A 74 13.74 4.09 24.56
CA ASN A 74 14.43 2.88 24.17
C ASN A 74 13.99 1.72 25.08
N SER A 75 12.76 1.24 24.92
CA SER A 75 12.44 -0.15 25.21
C SER A 75 13.26 -0.94 24.21
N GLU A 76 14.08 -1.86 24.70
CA GLU A 76 14.72 -2.89 23.88
C GLU A 76 13.76 -3.32 22.77
N ASP A 77 14.23 -3.36 21.52
CA ASP A 77 13.39 -3.72 20.38
C ASP A 77 12.60 -4.98 20.77
N PRO A 78 11.25 -4.96 20.76
CA PRO A 78 10.44 -6.13 21.11
C PRO A 78 10.85 -7.37 20.31
N TRP A 79 11.45 -7.19 19.13
CA TRP A 79 12.05 -8.26 18.33
C TRP A 79 13.23 -8.95 19.01
N PHE A 80 14.05 -8.25 19.82
CA PHE A 80 15.13 -8.88 20.59
C PHE A 80 14.61 -9.87 21.63
N GLN A 81 13.40 -9.68 22.16
CA GLN A 81 12.78 -10.63 23.09
C GLN A 81 12.35 -11.93 22.41
N LEU A 82 12.15 -11.89 21.08
CA LEU A 82 11.75 -13.04 20.27
C LEU A 82 12.97 -13.77 19.67
N CYS A 83 14.14 -13.12 19.63
CA CYS A 83 15.37 -13.70 19.11
C CYS A 83 15.80 -14.93 19.94
N GLY A 84 15.84 -16.08 19.29
CA GLY A 84 16.36 -17.32 19.88
C GLY A 84 15.37 -18.11 20.74
N ILE A 85 14.10 -17.68 20.84
CA ILE A 85 13.08 -18.40 21.63
C ILE A 85 12.87 -19.85 21.16
N LEU A 86 13.12 -20.13 19.87
CA LEU A 86 12.99 -21.46 19.26
C LEU A 86 14.32 -22.16 19.00
N LYS A 87 15.45 -21.57 19.42
CA LYS A 87 16.79 -22.08 19.09
C LYS A 87 17.02 -23.49 19.65
N ASP A 88 16.51 -23.76 20.85
CA ASP A 88 16.67 -25.03 21.55
C ASP A 88 15.36 -25.85 21.59
N ASP A 89 14.33 -25.44 20.83
CA ASP A 89 13.06 -26.17 20.76
C ASP A 89 13.18 -27.37 19.80
N VAL A 90 13.17 -28.57 20.39
CA VAL A 90 13.29 -29.84 19.67
C VAL A 90 12.12 -30.07 18.70
N SER A 91 10.92 -29.63 19.04
CA SER A 91 9.73 -29.78 18.19
C SER A 91 9.82 -28.84 16.99
N PHE A 92 10.32 -27.63 17.20
CA PHE A 92 10.56 -26.67 16.12
C PHE A 92 11.65 -27.17 15.17
N ALA A 93 12.76 -27.71 15.68
CA ALA A 93 13.83 -28.28 14.86
C ALA A 93 13.34 -29.45 13.98
N GLN A 94 12.55 -30.37 14.55
CA GLN A 94 11.96 -31.48 13.80
C GLN A 94 10.99 -31.00 12.72
N TRP A 95 10.18 -29.99 13.03
CA TRP A 95 9.28 -29.38 12.05
C TRP A 95 10.04 -28.66 10.93
N SER A 96 11.09 -27.90 11.26
CA SER A 96 11.89 -27.17 10.28
C SER A 96 12.63 -28.11 9.34
N ASP A 97 13.21 -29.21 9.87
CA ASP A 97 13.88 -30.22 9.05
C ASP A 97 12.90 -30.85 8.07
N ARG A 98 11.72 -31.27 8.55
CA ARG A 98 10.67 -31.82 7.68
C ARG A 98 10.21 -30.82 6.62
N PHE A 99 10.06 -29.54 6.97
CA PHE A 99 9.65 -28.49 6.04
C PHE A 99 10.69 -28.28 4.93
N TRP A 100 11.98 -28.22 5.28
CA TRP A 100 13.06 -28.03 4.31
C TRP A 100 13.31 -29.26 3.46
N THR A 101 13.21 -30.48 4.01
CA THR A 101 13.27 -31.72 3.21
C THR A 101 12.15 -31.76 2.17
N GLN A 102 10.91 -31.44 2.55
CA GLN A 102 9.80 -31.40 1.60
C GLN A 102 10.01 -30.36 0.49
N LYS A 103 10.60 -29.20 0.82
CA LYS A 103 10.94 -28.18 -0.18
C LYS A 103 12.05 -28.65 -1.12
N GLN A 104 13.06 -29.34 -0.62
CA GLN A 104 14.14 -29.91 -1.43
C GLN A 104 13.60 -30.99 -2.39
N GLU A 105 12.74 -31.90 -1.91
CA GLU A 105 12.10 -32.94 -2.72
C GLU A 105 11.18 -32.34 -3.80
N SER A 106 10.45 -31.27 -3.48
CA SER A 106 9.62 -30.57 -4.48
C SER A 106 10.43 -29.83 -5.55
N ILE A 107 11.72 -29.54 -5.31
CA ILE A 107 12.62 -28.93 -6.29
C ILE A 107 13.25 -30.02 -7.19
N GLU A 108 13.40 -31.25 -6.69
CA GLU A 108 13.90 -32.39 -7.47
C GLU A 108 12.80 -33.05 -8.34
N ASP A 109 11.52 -32.92 -7.94
CA ASP A 109 10.35 -33.36 -8.71
C ASP A 109 9.85 -32.31 -9.75
N ASP A 110 10.50 -31.14 -9.85
CA ASP A 110 10.34 -30.27 -11.03
C ASP A 110 11.08 -30.92 -12.21
N GLU A 111 10.48 -32.00 -12.73
CA GLU A 111 10.69 -32.47 -14.09
C GLU A 111 10.56 -31.22 -14.98
N ILE A 112 11.67 -30.78 -15.56
CA ILE A 112 11.71 -29.63 -16.46
C ILE A 112 10.75 -29.96 -17.61
N ILE A 113 9.51 -29.48 -17.52
CA ILE A 113 8.59 -29.49 -18.65
C ILE A 113 9.21 -28.54 -19.66
N SER A 114 9.88 -29.11 -20.65
CA SER A 114 10.36 -28.36 -21.80
C SER A 114 9.19 -27.60 -22.39
N VAL A 115 9.37 -26.30 -22.62
CA VAL A 115 8.39 -25.40 -23.23
C VAL A 115 7.84 -25.96 -24.56
N GLU A 116 8.58 -26.88 -25.20
CA GLU A 116 8.18 -27.55 -26.44
C GLU A 116 7.00 -28.53 -26.29
N GLU A 117 6.74 -29.08 -25.10
CA GLU A 117 5.68 -30.08 -24.92
C GLU A 117 4.29 -29.45 -24.71
N SER A 118 4.23 -28.21 -24.21
CA SER A 118 2.99 -27.42 -24.11
C SER A 118 2.42 -27.00 -25.47
N LEU A 119 3.25 -26.95 -26.52
CA LEU A 119 2.79 -26.56 -27.87
C LEU A 119 2.23 -27.73 -28.69
N ARG A 120 2.23 -28.96 -28.15
CA ARG A 120 1.69 -30.15 -28.84
C ARG A 120 0.23 -30.46 -28.49
N VAL A 121 -0.33 -29.76 -27.51
CA VAL A 121 -1.71 -29.97 -27.02
C VAL A 121 -2.66 -28.83 -27.47
N MET A 122 -2.19 -27.91 -28.31
CA MET A 122 -3.04 -27.00 -29.10
C MET A 122 -3.08 -27.45 -30.56
#